data_AF-A0A957BLZ0-F1
#
_entry.id   AF-A0A957BLZ0-F1
#
_cell.length_a   1.000
_cell.length_b   1.000
_cell.length_c   1.000
_cell.angle_alpha   90.00
_cell.angle_beta   90.00
_cell.angle_gamma   90.00
#
_symmetry.space_group_name_H-M   'P 1'
#
loop_
_entity.id
_entity.type
_entity.pdbx_description
1 polymer ?
#
loop_
_entity_poly.entity_id
_entity_poly.type
_entity_poly.pdbx_seq_one_letter_code
_entity_poly.pdbx_strand_id
1 'polypeptide(L)'
;MFTMIAHPQPKMPQPGNAWGNTAVSTAHSILQQYAPISLGEMADVALQNRTDTKYLMHTHTLLAALSQLQNEYRVLAVTGTRLNHYQTLYFDTADFDLYQRHHAGALNRYKVRSRVYLESELAFFEVKHKTNKKRTVKSRLQTDDFMTKMNGETAVFLQKHYPYEPGALLPVLGNSFTRITLVSRHRPERLTLDFDLTFHRGQQQLSLPSLAIAEVKREGYTQNSDFVKQMHAQRVRPTSFSKYCLGISYLYPPIKQNNFKPLHLLVQKLTGEQSHGQYN
;
A
#
# COMPACT_ATOMS: atom_id res chain seq x y z
N MET A 1 28.17 1.71 21.83
CA MET A 1 26.98 1.90 22.69
C MET A 1 26.08 2.93 22.03
N PHE A 2 25.12 2.49 21.21
CA PHE A 2 24.05 3.36 20.73
C PHE A 2 22.96 3.35 21.80
N THR A 3 22.70 4.52 22.39
CA THR A 3 21.68 4.72 23.41
C THR A 3 20.31 4.40 22.83
N MET A 4 19.61 3.41 23.40
CA MET A 4 18.23 3.10 23.06
C MET A 4 17.33 4.27 23.48
N ILE A 5 17.00 5.14 22.53
CA ILE A 5 15.92 6.11 22.72
C ILE A 5 14.63 5.31 22.62
N ALA A 6 13.97 5.11 23.76
CA ALA A 6 12.60 4.61 23.81
C ALA A 6 11.71 5.55 22.99
N HIS A 7 11.34 5.14 21.78
CA HIS A 7 10.45 5.92 20.94
C HIS A 7 9.01 5.80 21.47
N PRO A 8 8.29 6.91 21.65
CA PRO A 8 6.89 6.86 22.08
C PRO A 8 6.06 6.06 21.07
N GLN A 9 5.19 5.19 21.60
CA GLN A 9 4.28 4.35 20.82
C GLN A 9 3.48 5.23 19.84
N PRO A 10 3.39 4.86 18.55
CA PRO A 10 2.61 5.63 17.59
C PRO A 10 1.13 5.58 17.97
N LYS A 11 0.60 6.65 18.57
CA LYS A 11 -0.84 6.92 18.54
C LYS A 11 -1.18 7.28 17.10
N MET A 12 -1.81 6.36 16.37
CA MET A 12 -2.29 6.66 15.03
C MET A 12 -3.42 7.69 15.14
N PRO A 13 -3.37 8.79 14.39
CA PRO A 13 -4.45 9.75 14.39
C PRO A 13 -5.75 9.06 13.95
N GLN A 14 -6.86 9.44 14.57
CA GLN A 14 -8.19 9.21 14.00
C GLN A 14 -8.16 9.71 12.55
N PRO A 15 -8.81 9.04 11.59
CA PRO A 15 -8.82 9.49 10.19
C PRO A 15 -9.28 10.95 10.18
N GLY A 16 -8.32 11.84 10.00
CA GLY A 16 -8.58 13.26 9.95
C GLY A 16 -9.50 13.46 8.75
N ASN A 17 -10.56 14.23 8.95
CA ASN A 17 -11.44 14.64 7.90
C ASN A 17 -10.70 15.59 6.94
N ALA A 18 -9.73 15.08 6.18
CA ALA A 18 -9.12 15.76 5.05
C ALA A 18 -9.97 15.54 3.79
N TRP A 19 -11.31 15.61 3.94
CA TRP A 19 -12.28 15.50 2.83
C TRP A 19 -12.37 16.80 2.03
N GLY A 20 -11.24 17.49 1.87
CA GLY A 20 -11.13 18.75 1.13
C GLY A 20 -10.37 18.61 -0.20
N ASN A 21 -10.10 17.39 -0.66
CA ASN A 21 -9.31 17.17 -1.86
C ASN A 21 -10.23 17.07 -3.08
N THR A 22 -10.18 18.04 -4.00
CA THR A 22 -10.92 18.05 -5.28
C THR A 22 -10.77 16.73 -6.06
N ALA A 23 -9.64 16.04 -5.90
CA ALA A 23 -9.41 14.74 -6.50
C ALA A 23 -10.34 13.64 -5.95
N VAL A 24 -10.66 13.65 -4.66
CA VAL A 24 -11.55 12.67 -4.00
C VAL A 24 -12.98 12.86 -4.49
N SER A 25 -13.47 14.10 -4.52
CA SER A 25 -14.82 14.42 -5.01
C SER A 25 -14.96 14.09 -6.49
N THR A 26 -13.96 14.42 -7.31
CA THR A 26 -13.94 14.08 -8.74
C THR A 26 -13.93 12.57 -8.96
N ALA A 27 -13.09 11.84 -8.21
CA ALA A 27 -13.07 10.39 -8.25
C ALA A 27 -14.43 9.80 -7.88
N HIS A 28 -15.07 10.29 -6.82
CA HIS A 28 -16.40 9.85 -6.42
C HIS A 28 -17.41 9.99 -7.56
N SER A 29 -17.48 11.15 -8.21
CA SER A 29 -18.39 11.40 -9.34
C SER A 29 -18.12 10.50 -10.54
N ILE A 30 -16.85 10.28 -10.91
CA ILE A 30 -16.48 9.35 -11.99
C ILE A 30 -16.91 7.92 -11.62
N LEU A 31 -16.62 7.51 -10.39
CA LEU A 31 -16.89 6.15 -9.95
C LEU A 31 -18.37 5.83 -9.94
N GLN A 32 -19.28 6.78 -9.77
CA GLN A 32 -20.74 6.51 -9.85
C GLN A 32 -21.17 5.92 -11.20
N GLN A 33 -20.41 6.17 -12.27
CA GLN A 33 -20.69 5.66 -13.61
C GLN A 33 -20.27 4.19 -13.81
N TYR A 34 -19.52 3.62 -12.87
CA TYR A 34 -19.10 2.22 -12.93
C TYR A 34 -20.21 1.31 -12.40
N ALA A 35 -20.35 0.12 -12.99
CA ALA A 35 -21.17 -0.92 -12.39
C ALA A 35 -20.52 -1.40 -11.07
N PRO A 36 -21.27 -1.52 -9.95
CA PRO A 36 -20.70 -1.97 -8.68
C PRO A 36 -20.38 -3.48 -8.72
N ILE A 37 -19.48 -3.95 -7.87
CA ILE A 37 -19.25 -5.37 -7.55
C ILE A 37 -19.06 -5.50 -6.03
N SER A 38 -19.59 -6.55 -5.42
CA SER A 38 -19.48 -6.82 -3.98
C SER A 38 -18.22 -7.63 -3.62
N LEU A 39 -17.87 -7.67 -2.33
CA LEU A 39 -16.79 -8.53 -1.83
C LEU A 39 -17.03 -10.02 -2.10
N GLY A 40 -18.29 -10.47 -2.06
CA GLY A 40 -18.66 -11.86 -2.35
C GLY A 40 -18.37 -12.23 -3.81
N GLU A 41 -18.83 -11.41 -4.75
CA GLU A 41 -18.58 -11.61 -6.19
C GLU A 41 -17.08 -11.52 -6.54
N MET A 42 -16.28 -10.81 -5.75
CA MET A 42 -14.83 -10.75 -5.95
C MET A 42 -14.11 -12.08 -5.68
N ALA A 43 -14.72 -13.00 -4.92
CA ALA A 43 -14.14 -14.31 -4.64
C ALA A 43 -13.94 -15.14 -5.91
N ASP A 44 -14.85 -14.98 -6.88
CA ASP A 44 -14.83 -15.68 -8.18
C ASP A 44 -13.66 -15.24 -9.09
N VAL A 45 -13.01 -14.11 -8.77
CA VAL A 45 -11.86 -13.57 -9.51
C VAL A 45 -10.54 -13.82 -8.76
N ALA A 46 -10.43 -14.99 -8.12
CA ALA A 46 -9.26 -15.39 -7.33
C ALA A 46 -8.00 -15.57 -8.19
N LEU A 47 -7.18 -14.53 -8.29
CA LEU A 47 -5.90 -14.54 -9.01
C LEU A 47 -4.78 -15.21 -8.20
N GLN A 48 -4.76 -16.55 -8.20
CA GLN A 48 -3.77 -17.39 -7.47
C GLN A 48 -2.38 -17.36 -8.13
N ASN A 49 -2.30 -17.55 -9.45
CA ASN A 49 -1.07 -17.45 -10.25
C ASN A 49 -1.07 -16.15 -11.04
N ARG A 50 -0.43 -15.11 -10.48
CA ARG A 50 -0.54 -13.76 -11.03
C ARG A 50 0.76 -12.98 -11.16
N THR A 51 0.73 -12.02 -12.08
CA THR A 51 1.73 -10.96 -12.21
C THR A 51 1.17 -9.66 -11.63
N ASP A 52 1.93 -9.01 -10.76
CA ASP A 52 1.60 -7.69 -10.21
C ASP A 52 2.47 -6.62 -10.90
N THR A 53 1.85 -5.67 -11.61
CA THR A 53 2.54 -4.50 -12.21
C THR A 53 2.13 -3.24 -11.47
N LYS A 54 3.10 -2.39 -11.10
CA LYS A 54 2.84 -1.15 -10.36
C LYS A 54 3.17 0.07 -11.19
N TYR A 55 2.40 1.13 -11.01
CA TYR A 55 2.60 2.43 -11.62
C TYR A 55 2.52 3.52 -10.56
N LEU A 56 3.34 4.56 -10.72
CA LEU A 56 3.28 5.79 -9.95
C LEU A 56 2.89 6.91 -10.90
N MET A 57 1.95 7.74 -10.50
CA MET A 57 1.47 8.85 -11.31
C MET A 57 0.92 9.97 -10.43
N HIS A 58 0.69 11.13 -11.02
CA HIS A 58 -0.05 12.21 -10.38
C HIS A 58 -1.55 11.87 -10.32
N THR A 59 -2.27 12.35 -9.30
CA THR A 59 -3.72 12.12 -9.16
C THR A 59 -4.52 12.58 -10.38
N HIS A 60 -4.13 13.69 -11.03
CA HIS A 60 -4.74 14.13 -12.28
C HIS A 60 -4.68 13.06 -13.40
N THR A 61 -3.52 12.42 -13.56
CA THR A 61 -3.30 11.33 -14.53
C THR A 61 -4.19 10.13 -14.19
N LEU A 62 -4.31 9.79 -12.90
CA LEU A 62 -5.22 8.75 -12.43
C LEU A 62 -6.68 9.07 -12.78
N LEU A 63 -7.15 10.28 -12.51
CA LEU A 63 -8.53 10.69 -12.79
C LEU A 63 -8.85 10.65 -14.28
N ALA A 64 -7.93 11.13 -15.12
CA ALA A 64 -8.06 11.04 -16.57
C ALA A 64 -8.18 9.58 -17.04
N ALA A 65 -7.38 8.66 -16.49
CA ALA A 65 -7.50 7.24 -16.78
C ALA A 65 -8.84 6.66 -16.30
N LEU A 66 -9.29 7.00 -15.09
CA LEU A 66 -10.57 6.53 -14.55
C LEU A 66 -11.77 6.92 -15.43
N SER A 67 -11.78 8.13 -15.99
CA SER A 67 -12.87 8.55 -16.89
C SER A 67 -12.96 7.72 -18.17
N GLN A 68 -11.89 7.01 -18.56
CA GLN A 68 -11.84 6.20 -19.79
C GLN A 68 -12.12 4.71 -19.56
N LEU A 69 -12.29 4.27 -18.31
CA LEU A 69 -12.32 2.84 -17.94
C LEU A 69 -13.68 2.36 -17.39
N GLN A 70 -14.68 3.24 -17.35
CA GLN A 70 -16.00 2.97 -16.76
C GLN A 70 -16.74 1.78 -17.37
N ASN A 71 -16.56 1.54 -18.68
CA ASN A 71 -17.18 0.43 -19.39
C ASN A 71 -16.37 -0.87 -19.32
N GLU A 72 -15.11 -0.81 -18.89
CA GLU A 72 -14.15 -1.92 -18.93
C GLU A 72 -14.03 -2.65 -17.57
N TYR A 73 -14.39 -1.96 -16.47
CA TYR A 73 -14.29 -2.48 -15.11
C TYR A 73 -15.58 -2.28 -14.31
N ARG A 74 -15.80 -3.17 -13.33
CA ARG A 74 -16.70 -2.95 -12.20
C ARG A 74 -15.92 -2.39 -11.02
N VAL A 75 -16.56 -1.59 -10.18
CA VAL A 75 -15.95 -1.00 -8.97
C VAL A 75 -16.43 -1.70 -7.71
N LEU A 76 -15.51 -2.06 -6.82
CA LEU A 76 -15.85 -2.61 -5.51
C LEU A 76 -16.65 -1.59 -4.71
N ALA A 77 -17.83 -1.99 -4.26
CA ALA A 77 -18.63 -1.26 -3.30
C ALA A 77 -18.73 -2.06 -1.99
N VAL A 78 -18.28 -1.46 -0.88
CA VAL A 78 -18.43 -2.00 0.48
C VAL A 78 -19.35 -1.04 1.21
N THR A 79 -20.42 -1.53 1.84
CA THR A 79 -21.37 -0.69 2.60
C THR A 79 -21.84 0.57 1.83
N GLY A 80 -21.96 0.46 0.50
CA GLY A 80 -22.38 1.55 -0.39
C GLY A 80 -21.25 2.50 -0.85
N THR A 81 -20.06 2.45 -0.25
CA THR A 81 -18.91 3.28 -0.65
C THR A 81 -17.98 2.57 -1.63
N ARG A 82 -17.47 3.35 -2.60
CA ARG A 82 -16.52 2.93 -3.64
C ARG A 82 -15.08 3.40 -3.34
N LEU A 83 -14.94 4.29 -2.36
CA LEU A 83 -13.69 4.82 -1.84
C LEU A 83 -13.46 4.21 -0.46
N ASN A 84 -12.53 3.26 -0.37
CA ASN A 84 -12.32 2.48 0.83
C ASN A 84 -11.06 2.95 1.55
N HIS A 85 -11.12 3.18 2.86
CA HIS A 85 -10.03 3.66 3.68
C HIS A 85 -9.28 2.50 4.34
N TYR A 86 -7.96 2.62 4.30
CA TYR A 86 -7.05 1.62 4.84
C TYR A 86 -6.13 2.27 5.84
N GLN A 87 -5.89 1.58 6.94
CA GLN A 87 -4.79 1.87 7.85
C GLN A 87 -3.88 0.66 7.95
N THR A 88 -2.58 0.87 7.98
CA THR A 88 -1.58 -0.20 8.12
C THR A 88 -0.48 0.22 9.07
N LEU A 89 -0.12 -0.64 10.01
CA LEU A 89 1.07 -0.49 10.85
C LEU A 89 2.08 -1.57 10.47
N TYR A 90 3.26 -1.16 10.04
CA TYR A 90 4.38 -2.06 9.75
C TYR A 90 5.20 -2.31 11.01
N PHE A 91 5.66 -3.55 11.13
CA PHE A 91 6.56 -4.00 12.17
C PHE A 91 7.93 -4.32 11.58
N ASP A 92 8.98 -4.03 12.34
CA ASP A 92 10.37 -4.30 12.01
C ASP A 92 11.19 -4.48 13.30
N THR A 93 12.43 -4.96 13.20
CA THR A 93 13.35 -5.00 14.35
C THR A 93 13.82 -3.60 14.72
N ALA A 94 14.36 -3.43 15.92
CA ALA A 94 14.93 -2.15 16.38
C ALA A 94 16.01 -1.61 15.41
N ASP A 95 16.75 -2.53 14.77
CA ASP A 95 17.80 -2.21 13.80
C ASP A 95 17.30 -2.19 12.34
N PHE A 96 15.99 -2.27 12.11
CA PHE A 96 15.37 -2.21 10.78
C PHE A 96 15.80 -3.32 9.80
N ASP A 97 15.99 -4.55 10.28
CA ASP A 97 16.50 -5.66 9.46
C ASP A 97 15.62 -5.94 8.23
N LEU A 98 14.29 -5.83 8.35
CA LEU A 98 13.38 -6.08 7.23
C LEU A 98 13.54 -5.01 6.15
N TYR A 99 13.72 -3.76 6.55
CA TYR A 99 13.99 -2.66 5.63
C TYR A 99 15.37 -2.84 4.99
N GLN A 100 16.41 -3.09 5.78
CA GLN A 100 17.78 -3.25 5.29
C GLN A 100 17.89 -4.38 4.27
N ARG A 101 17.26 -5.53 4.53
CA ARG A 101 17.19 -6.64 3.56
C ARG A 101 16.43 -6.26 2.30
N HIS A 102 15.35 -5.48 2.40
CA HIS A 102 14.64 -5.00 1.22
C HIS A 102 15.51 -4.05 0.39
N HIS A 103 16.15 -3.09 1.06
CA HIS A 103 17.04 -2.10 0.46
C HIS A 103 18.21 -2.78 -0.25
N ALA A 104 18.83 -3.77 0.39
CA ALA A 104 19.92 -4.57 -0.17
C ALA A 104 19.48 -5.52 -1.30
N GLY A 105 18.19 -5.56 -1.63
CA GLY A 105 17.67 -6.43 -2.69
C GLY A 105 17.65 -7.92 -2.33
N ALA A 106 17.74 -8.27 -1.04
CA ALA A 106 17.80 -9.65 -0.57
C ALA A 106 16.67 -10.50 -1.16
N LEU A 107 17.03 -11.69 -1.59
CA LEU A 107 16.16 -12.64 -2.27
C LEU A 107 15.02 -13.13 -1.36
N ASN A 108 15.37 -13.50 -0.13
CA ASN A 108 14.42 -13.75 0.94
C ASN A 108 14.21 -12.47 1.75
N ARG A 109 12.97 -11.98 1.80
CA ARG A 109 12.62 -10.79 2.58
C ARG A 109 11.17 -10.81 3.04
N TYR A 110 10.93 -10.22 4.20
CA TYR A 110 9.62 -10.23 4.85
C TYR A 110 9.10 -8.81 5.02
N LYS A 111 7.78 -8.70 5.16
CA LYS A 111 7.10 -7.54 5.71
C LYS A 111 6.02 -8.05 6.64
N VAL A 112 5.99 -7.51 7.84
CA VAL A 112 5.01 -7.84 8.85
C VAL A 112 4.18 -6.60 9.12
N ARG A 113 2.85 -6.75 9.15
CA ARG A 113 1.95 -5.61 9.28
C ARG A 113 0.61 -5.96 9.87
N SER A 114 0.05 -5.05 10.65
CA SER A 114 -1.36 -4.99 10.99
C SER A 114 -2.08 -4.09 10.00
N ARG A 115 -3.29 -4.44 9.59
CA ARG A 115 -4.08 -3.66 8.63
C ARG A 115 -5.57 -3.70 8.96
N VAL A 116 -6.20 -2.53 8.99
CA VAL A 116 -7.65 -2.38 9.09
C VAL A 116 -8.23 -1.88 7.77
N TYR A 117 -9.42 -2.38 7.46
CA TYR A 117 -10.28 -2.02 6.35
C TYR A 117 -11.48 -1.32 6.99
N LEU A 118 -11.53 0.02 6.93
CA LEU A 118 -12.42 0.79 7.79
C LEU A 118 -13.90 0.54 7.45
N GLU A 119 -14.24 0.44 6.17
CA GLU A 119 -15.63 0.27 5.70
C GLU A 119 -16.22 -1.10 6.02
N SER A 120 -15.38 -2.13 6.13
CA SER A 120 -15.80 -3.49 6.47
C SER A 120 -15.55 -3.83 7.93
N GLU A 121 -14.94 -2.93 8.70
CA GLU A 121 -14.54 -3.13 10.10
C GLU A 121 -13.72 -4.42 10.30
N LEU A 122 -12.89 -4.77 9.31
CA LEU A 122 -12.05 -5.97 9.36
C LEU A 122 -10.61 -5.59 9.69
N ALA A 123 -9.98 -6.34 10.59
CA ALA A 123 -8.57 -6.25 10.88
C ALA A 123 -7.84 -7.56 10.55
N PHE A 124 -6.63 -7.43 10.02
CA PHE A 124 -5.77 -8.56 9.72
C PHE A 124 -4.33 -8.27 10.10
N PHE A 125 -3.69 -9.25 10.73
CA PHE A 125 -2.26 -9.33 10.87
C PHE A 125 -1.67 -10.16 9.71
N GLU A 126 -0.73 -9.59 8.97
CA GLU A 126 -0.26 -10.11 7.69
C GLU A 126 1.26 -10.26 7.64
N VAL A 127 1.72 -11.41 7.15
CA VAL A 127 3.13 -11.67 6.81
C VAL A 127 3.25 -11.82 5.30
N LYS A 128 4.07 -10.97 4.68
CA LYS A 128 4.40 -11.03 3.26
C LYS A 128 5.84 -11.48 3.09
N HIS A 129 6.05 -12.70 2.60
CA HIS A 129 7.35 -13.27 2.32
C HIS A 129 7.62 -13.24 0.81
N LYS A 130 8.66 -12.53 0.38
CA LYS A 130 9.24 -12.74 -0.95
C LYS A 130 10.35 -13.77 -0.83
N THR A 131 10.22 -14.85 -1.58
CA THR A 131 11.15 -15.99 -1.58
C THR A 131 12.28 -15.78 -2.57
N ASN A 132 13.35 -16.55 -2.39
CA ASN A 132 14.46 -16.61 -3.35
C ASN A 132 14.08 -17.07 -4.76
N LYS A 133 12.96 -17.79 -4.91
CA LYS A 133 12.34 -18.15 -6.20
C LYS A 133 11.56 -16.98 -6.83
N LYS A 134 11.75 -15.75 -6.35
CA LYS A 134 11.03 -14.52 -6.74
C LYS A 134 9.51 -14.58 -6.54
N ARG A 135 8.99 -15.60 -5.84
CA ARG A 135 7.57 -15.75 -5.50
C ARG A 135 7.25 -14.92 -4.26
N THR A 136 6.02 -14.41 -4.19
CA THR A 136 5.51 -13.76 -2.97
C THR A 136 4.44 -14.64 -2.35
N VAL A 137 4.61 -15.02 -1.09
CA VAL A 137 3.62 -15.70 -0.27
C VAL A 137 3.06 -14.69 0.73
N LYS A 138 1.73 -14.64 0.85
CA LYS A 138 1.04 -13.80 1.81
C LYS A 138 0.23 -14.69 2.74
N SER A 139 0.58 -14.67 4.02
CA SER A 139 -0.21 -15.27 5.10
C SER A 139 -0.93 -14.15 5.83
N ARG A 140 -2.15 -14.42 6.30
CA ARG A 140 -2.91 -13.48 7.12
C ARG A 140 -3.66 -14.21 8.23
N LEU A 141 -3.77 -13.57 9.38
CA LEU A 141 -4.64 -13.93 10.49
C LEU A 141 -5.65 -12.79 10.64
N GLN A 142 -6.94 -13.13 10.68
CA GLN A 142 -7.95 -12.14 11.06
C GLN A 142 -7.81 -11.87 12.56
N THR A 143 -7.87 -10.61 12.94
CA THR A 143 -7.76 -10.18 14.33
C THR A 143 -9.01 -9.38 14.68
N ASP A 144 -9.38 -9.37 15.96
CA ASP A 144 -10.53 -8.60 16.42
C ASP A 144 -10.32 -7.10 16.20
N ASP A 145 -9.07 -6.65 16.35
CA ASP A 145 -8.74 -5.24 16.37
C ASP A 145 -7.43 -4.89 15.68
N PHE A 146 -7.20 -3.59 15.53
CA PHE A 146 -5.96 -3.06 15.01
C PHE A 146 -4.77 -3.31 15.95
N MET A 147 -3.89 -4.22 15.54
CA MET A 147 -2.74 -4.56 16.38
C MET A 147 -1.64 -3.49 16.36
N THR A 148 -1.27 -3.03 17.55
CA THR A 148 -0.11 -2.16 17.81
C THR A 148 1.03 -2.87 18.54
N LYS A 149 0.74 -4.02 19.16
CA LYS A 149 1.68 -4.90 19.85
C LYS A 149 1.32 -6.35 19.56
N MET A 150 2.31 -7.24 19.60
CA MET A 150 2.05 -8.68 19.48
C MET A 150 1.31 -9.20 20.72
N ASN A 151 0.44 -10.19 20.52
CA ASN A 151 -0.22 -10.97 21.57
C ASN A 151 0.10 -12.47 21.38
N GLY A 152 -0.40 -13.35 22.25
CA GLY A 152 -0.10 -14.79 22.18
C GLY A 152 -0.48 -15.43 20.85
N GLU A 153 -1.68 -15.15 20.34
CA GLU A 153 -2.16 -15.72 19.07
C GLU A 153 -1.31 -15.27 17.87
N THR A 154 -1.02 -13.97 17.80
CA THR A 154 -0.26 -13.40 16.69
C THR A 154 1.21 -13.73 16.74
N ALA A 155 1.78 -13.96 17.93
CA ALA A 155 3.10 -14.54 18.09
C ALA A 155 3.15 -15.97 17.53
N VAL A 156 2.16 -16.82 17.85
CA VAL A 156 2.06 -18.19 17.31
C VAL A 156 1.91 -18.18 15.79
N PHE A 157 1.06 -17.31 15.26
CA PHE A 157 0.91 -17.14 13.81
C PHE A 157 2.21 -16.65 13.15
N LEU A 158 2.91 -15.70 13.78
CA LEU A 158 4.16 -15.15 13.26
C LEU A 158 5.25 -16.22 13.20
N GLN A 159 5.41 -17.05 14.25
CA GLN A 159 6.37 -18.17 14.28
C GLN A 159 6.18 -19.14 13.10
N LYS A 160 4.94 -19.36 12.65
CA LYS A 160 4.65 -20.25 11.51
C LYS A 160 5.10 -19.69 10.16
N HIS A 161 5.26 -18.36 10.04
CA HIS A 161 5.45 -17.68 8.75
C HIS A 161 6.67 -16.76 8.69
N TYR A 162 7.37 -16.57 9.81
CA TYR A 162 8.51 -15.70 9.97
C TYR A 162 9.61 -16.45 10.73
N PRO A 163 10.79 -16.69 10.13
CA PRO A 163 11.79 -17.61 10.67
C PRO A 163 12.69 -17.00 11.75
N TYR A 164 12.38 -15.78 12.22
CA TYR A 164 13.18 -15.09 13.23
C TYR A 164 12.32 -14.83 14.47
N GLU A 165 12.97 -14.46 15.58
CA GLU A 165 12.32 -14.23 16.87
C GLU A 165 11.15 -13.22 16.78
N PRO A 166 9.90 -13.65 17.03
CA PRO A 166 8.71 -12.78 16.97
C PRO A 166 8.79 -11.56 17.88
N GLY A 167 9.36 -11.75 19.08
CA GLY A 167 9.47 -10.72 20.12
C GLY A 167 10.40 -9.56 19.76
N ALA A 168 11.20 -9.70 18.70
CA ALA A 168 12.09 -8.65 18.23
C ALA A 168 11.37 -7.58 17.39
N LEU A 169 10.13 -7.84 16.94
CA LEU A 169 9.39 -6.94 16.07
C LEU A 169 8.62 -5.87 16.86
N LEU A 170 8.89 -4.61 16.53
CA LEU A 170 8.27 -3.42 17.09
C LEU A 170 7.47 -2.68 16.00
N PRO A 171 6.41 -1.92 16.37
CA PRO A 171 5.71 -1.06 15.43
C PRO A 171 6.63 0.10 15.00
N VAL A 172 6.88 0.26 13.70
CA VAL A 172 7.84 1.27 13.19
C VAL A 172 7.25 2.28 12.21
N LEU A 173 6.15 1.95 11.51
CA LEU A 173 5.60 2.86 10.50
C LEU A 173 4.11 2.66 10.30
N GLY A 174 3.33 3.69 10.62
CA GLY A 174 1.93 3.79 10.24
C GLY A 174 1.79 4.30 8.81
N ASN A 175 0.75 3.87 8.10
CA ASN A 175 0.25 4.58 6.94
C ASN A 175 -1.26 4.49 6.79
N SER A 176 -1.83 5.49 6.14
CA SER A 176 -3.22 5.54 5.71
C SER A 176 -3.28 5.88 4.22
N PHE A 177 -4.34 5.41 3.54
CA PHE A 177 -4.61 5.75 2.14
C PHE A 177 -6.05 5.38 1.78
N THR A 178 -6.55 6.02 0.72
CA THR A 178 -7.82 5.70 0.09
C THR A 178 -7.58 4.78 -1.10
N ARG A 179 -8.43 3.76 -1.25
CA ARG A 179 -8.34 2.74 -2.30
C ARG A 179 -9.63 2.62 -3.10
N ILE A 180 -9.47 2.67 -4.41
CA ILE A 180 -10.45 2.14 -5.37
C ILE A 180 -9.99 0.74 -5.77
N THR A 181 -10.92 -0.21 -5.81
CA THR A 181 -10.67 -1.54 -6.37
C THR A 181 -11.57 -1.75 -7.57
N LEU A 182 -10.95 -2.04 -8.72
CA LEU A 182 -11.62 -2.30 -9.98
C LEU A 182 -11.39 -3.76 -10.39
N VAL A 183 -12.42 -4.38 -10.95
CA VAL A 183 -12.40 -5.76 -11.46
C VAL A 183 -12.78 -5.71 -12.93
N SER A 184 -11.94 -6.25 -13.80
CA SER A 184 -12.21 -6.19 -15.25
C SER A 184 -13.46 -6.99 -15.59
N ARG A 185 -14.25 -6.48 -16.53
CA ARG A 185 -15.41 -7.18 -17.09
C ARG A 185 -15.04 -8.25 -18.10
N HIS A 186 -13.83 -8.18 -18.64
CA HIS A 186 -13.44 -8.94 -19.83
C HIS A 186 -12.42 -10.04 -19.55
N ARG A 187 -11.74 -10.01 -18.39
CA ARG A 187 -10.62 -10.90 -18.10
C ARG A 187 -10.34 -11.04 -16.60
N PRO A 188 -9.58 -12.08 -16.19
CA PRO A 188 -9.04 -12.22 -14.84
C PRO A 188 -8.01 -11.12 -14.52
N GLU A 189 -8.52 -9.93 -14.19
CA GLU A 189 -7.71 -8.79 -13.82
C GLU A 189 -8.37 -7.99 -12.70
N ARG A 190 -7.56 -7.62 -11.71
CA ARG A 190 -7.94 -6.72 -10.65
C ARG A 190 -6.95 -5.57 -10.55
N LEU A 191 -7.48 -4.36 -10.51
CA LEU A 191 -6.72 -3.13 -10.38
C LEU A 191 -7.02 -2.51 -9.02
N THR A 192 -5.97 -2.15 -8.28
CA THR A 192 -6.11 -1.36 -7.05
C THR A 192 -5.41 -0.03 -7.23
N LEU A 193 -6.10 1.06 -6.89
CA LEU A 193 -5.64 2.42 -7.05
C LEU A 193 -5.59 3.05 -5.66
N ASP A 194 -4.39 3.28 -5.16
CA ASP A 194 -4.16 3.87 -3.83
C ASP A 194 -3.74 5.32 -4.00
N PHE A 195 -4.40 6.24 -3.30
CA PHE A 195 -4.08 7.67 -3.29
C PHE A 195 -4.36 8.24 -1.89
N ASP A 196 -4.10 9.54 -1.71
CA ASP A 196 -4.17 10.18 -0.40
C ASP A 196 -3.29 9.47 0.65
N LEU A 197 -2.08 9.10 0.22
CA LEU A 197 -1.15 8.31 1.02
C LEU A 197 -0.49 9.19 2.08
N THR A 198 -0.64 8.79 3.34
CA THR A 198 0.03 9.45 4.47
C THR A 198 0.83 8.43 5.27
N PHE A 199 2.05 8.80 5.65
CA PHE A 199 2.92 8.03 6.55
C PHE A 199 2.97 8.68 7.93
N HIS A 200 3.05 7.85 8.97
CA HIS A 200 3.08 8.29 10.37
C HIS A 200 4.19 7.58 11.14
N ARG A 201 4.91 8.35 11.97
CA ARG A 201 5.87 7.88 12.97
C ARG A 201 5.74 8.74 14.21
N GLY A 202 5.08 8.24 15.26
CA GLY A 202 4.79 9.05 16.45
C GLY A 202 4.01 10.31 16.07
N GLN A 203 4.57 11.49 16.38
CA GLN A 203 3.99 12.79 15.99
C GLN A 203 4.39 13.25 14.59
N GLN A 204 5.36 12.59 13.95
CA GLN A 204 5.80 12.95 12.60
C GLN A 204 4.84 12.37 11.56
N GLN A 205 4.51 13.19 10.56
CA GLN A 205 3.64 12.83 9.46
C GLN A 205 4.24 13.29 8.12
N LEU A 206 4.08 12.47 7.09
CA LEU A 206 4.37 12.84 5.70
C LEU A 206 3.19 12.45 4.82
N SER A 207 2.52 13.43 4.25
CA SER A 207 1.44 13.24 3.28
C SER A 207 1.97 13.36 1.85
N LEU A 208 1.43 12.55 0.94
CA LEU A 208 1.71 12.59 -0.51
C LEU A 208 0.37 12.73 -1.27
N PRO A 209 -0.35 13.86 -1.11
CA PRO A 209 -1.73 14.00 -1.56
C PRO A 209 -1.88 13.89 -3.09
N SER A 210 -0.84 14.30 -3.83
CA SER A 210 -0.81 14.30 -5.29
C SER A 210 -0.31 12.99 -5.91
N LEU A 211 0.14 12.03 -5.09
CA LEU A 211 0.67 10.75 -5.58
C LEU A 211 -0.43 9.68 -5.63
N ALA A 212 -0.57 9.06 -6.80
CA ALA A 212 -1.39 7.87 -7.00
C ALA A 212 -0.52 6.65 -7.32
N ILE A 213 -0.89 5.50 -6.76
CA ILE A 213 -0.22 4.22 -6.95
C ILE A 213 -1.23 3.23 -7.50
N ALA A 214 -1.04 2.79 -8.74
CA ALA A 214 -1.83 1.72 -9.33
C ALA A 214 -1.09 0.38 -9.22
N GLU A 215 -1.81 -0.68 -8.87
CA GLU A 215 -1.32 -2.06 -8.92
C GLU A 215 -2.30 -2.91 -9.73
N VAL A 216 -1.87 -3.29 -10.93
CA VAL A 216 -2.59 -4.20 -11.82
C VAL A 216 -2.18 -5.63 -11.50
N LYS A 217 -3.17 -6.48 -11.17
CA LYS A 217 -3.01 -7.89 -10.85
C LYS A 217 -3.65 -8.71 -11.97
N ARG A 218 -2.88 -9.54 -12.66
CA ARG A 218 -3.34 -10.30 -13.84
C ARG A 218 -2.90 -11.75 -13.77
N GLU A 219 -3.68 -12.65 -14.35
CA GLU A 219 -3.22 -14.00 -14.64
C GLU A 219 -2.27 -14.01 -15.85
N GLY A 220 -1.08 -14.59 -15.68
CA GLY A 220 -0.05 -14.63 -16.73
C GLY A 220 0.52 -13.26 -17.15
N TYR A 221 1.01 -13.17 -18.40
CA TYR A 221 1.65 -11.98 -19.00
C TYR A 221 0.83 -11.35 -20.14
N THR A 222 -0.48 -11.59 -20.19
CA THR A 222 -1.34 -11.09 -21.28
C THR A 222 -1.20 -9.56 -21.43
N GLN A 223 -0.84 -9.11 -22.63
CA GLN A 223 -0.50 -7.71 -22.89
C GLN A 223 -1.73 -6.79 -23.03
N ASN A 224 -2.95 -7.33 -23.03
CA ASN A 224 -4.13 -6.61 -23.50
C ASN A 224 -4.88 -5.82 -22.39
N SER A 225 -4.28 -5.52 -21.23
CA SER A 225 -4.95 -4.82 -20.12
C SER A 225 -5.33 -3.38 -20.48
N ASP A 226 -6.59 -3.01 -20.28
CA ASP A 226 -7.13 -1.70 -20.67
C ASP A 226 -6.52 -0.57 -19.84
N PHE A 227 -6.30 -0.80 -18.54
CA PHE A 227 -5.54 0.14 -17.72
C PHE A 227 -4.08 0.29 -18.19
N VAL A 228 -3.41 -0.82 -18.57
CA VAL A 228 -2.01 -0.74 -19.05
C VAL A 228 -1.93 0.05 -20.37
N LYS A 229 -2.91 -0.10 -21.27
CA LYS A 229 -3.00 0.73 -22.48
C LYS A 229 -3.12 2.21 -22.15
N GLN A 230 -3.97 2.57 -21.17
CA GLN A 230 -4.09 3.95 -20.70
C GLN A 230 -2.76 4.48 -20.14
N MET A 231 -2.04 3.68 -19.34
CA MET A 231 -0.72 4.06 -18.83
C MET A 231 0.28 4.28 -19.97
N HIS A 232 0.28 3.42 -20.99
CA HIS A 232 1.11 3.59 -22.19
C HIS A 232 0.77 4.88 -22.96
N ALA A 233 -0.51 5.14 -23.22
CA ALA A 233 -0.96 6.35 -23.92
C ALA A 233 -0.56 7.63 -23.16
N GLN A 234 -0.62 7.59 -21.83
CA GLN A 234 -0.23 8.69 -20.94
C GLN A 234 1.27 8.70 -20.61
N ARG A 235 2.07 7.82 -21.23
CA ARG A 235 3.54 7.69 -21.06
C ARG A 235 3.97 7.39 -19.61
N VAL A 236 3.11 6.75 -18.82
CA VAL A 236 3.40 6.31 -17.46
C VAL A 236 4.06 4.93 -17.49
N ARG A 237 5.29 4.83 -16.98
CA ARG A 237 6.06 3.58 -16.99
C ARG A 237 5.84 2.76 -15.70
N PRO A 238 5.89 1.41 -15.80
CA PRO A 238 5.89 0.56 -14.62
C PRO A 238 7.04 0.92 -13.66
N THR A 239 6.73 1.02 -12.37
CA THR A 239 7.70 1.42 -11.33
C THR A 239 7.55 0.54 -10.10
N SER A 240 8.65 -0.06 -9.64
CA SER A 240 8.64 -0.82 -8.38
C SER A 240 8.44 0.12 -7.20
N PHE A 241 7.48 -0.21 -6.34
CA PHE A 241 7.12 0.64 -5.21
C PHE A 241 6.74 -0.17 -3.98
N SER A 242 7.18 0.35 -2.84
CA SER A 242 6.84 -0.18 -1.53
C SER A 242 6.51 0.97 -0.60
N LYS A 243 5.23 1.08 -0.19
CA LYS A 243 4.79 2.04 0.84
C LYS A 243 5.69 1.98 2.09
N TYR A 244 5.97 0.79 2.60
CA TYR A 244 6.85 0.60 3.77
C TYR A 244 8.26 1.20 3.56
N CYS A 245 9.03 0.71 2.58
CA CYS A 245 10.36 1.24 2.30
C CYS A 245 10.39 2.75 2.01
N LEU A 246 9.40 3.27 1.27
CA LEU A 246 9.31 4.71 1.02
C LEU A 246 9.10 5.48 2.33
N GLY A 247 8.12 5.08 3.14
CA GLY A 247 7.84 5.74 4.42
C GLY A 247 9.02 5.67 5.39
N ILE A 248 9.70 4.51 5.49
CA ILE A 248 10.93 4.40 6.28
C ILE A 248 12.01 5.34 5.77
N SER A 249 12.27 5.37 4.45
CA SER A 249 13.31 6.23 3.88
C SER A 249 13.07 7.72 4.12
N TYR A 250 11.81 8.17 4.17
CA TYR A 250 11.50 9.57 4.46
C TYR A 250 11.49 9.89 5.96
N LEU A 251 10.88 9.04 6.80
CA LEU A 251 10.68 9.32 8.22
C LEU A 251 11.83 8.87 9.14
N TYR A 252 12.82 8.17 8.58
CA TYR A 252 14.05 7.77 9.27
C TYR A 252 15.31 8.18 8.49
N PRO A 253 15.64 9.49 8.37
CA PRO A 253 16.73 9.97 7.53
C PRO A 253 18.13 9.34 7.78
N PRO A 254 18.51 8.93 9.01
CA PRO A 254 19.79 8.24 9.23
C PRO A 254 19.89 6.87 8.57
N ILE A 255 18.77 6.25 8.16
CA ILE A 255 18.77 4.92 7.56
C ILE A 255 19.26 4.96 6.12
N LYS A 256 19.99 3.91 5.70
CA LYS A 256 20.53 3.81 4.35
C LYS A 256 19.42 3.86 3.30
N GLN A 257 19.49 4.80 2.36
CA GLN A 257 18.42 5.04 1.38
C GLN A 257 18.88 5.22 -0.08
N ASN A 258 20.18 5.05 -0.36
CA ASN A 258 20.77 5.32 -1.68
C ASN A 258 20.07 4.58 -2.86
N ASN A 259 19.64 3.33 -2.67
CA ASN A 259 18.90 2.56 -3.69
C ASN A 259 17.48 3.09 -3.97
N PHE A 260 16.95 3.97 -3.11
CA PHE A 260 15.63 4.59 -3.27
C PHE A 260 15.70 6.03 -3.81
N LYS A 261 16.90 6.61 -4.00
CA LYS A 261 17.06 7.96 -4.57
C LYS A 261 16.31 8.16 -5.90
N PRO A 262 16.39 7.24 -6.89
CA PRO A 262 15.63 7.40 -8.14
C PRO A 262 14.11 7.46 -7.92
N LEU A 263 13.61 6.70 -6.93
CA LEU A 263 12.20 6.70 -6.57
C LEU A 263 11.80 8.02 -5.89
N HIS A 264 12.64 8.55 -5.00
CA HIS A 264 12.42 9.87 -4.39
C HIS A 264 12.33 10.98 -5.43
N LEU A 265 13.28 11.00 -6.37
CA LEU A 265 13.28 11.99 -7.47
C LEU A 265 12.02 11.88 -8.34
N LEU A 266 11.55 10.66 -8.61
CA LEU A 266 10.30 10.45 -9.33
C LEU A 266 9.09 10.98 -8.54
N VAL A 267 9.03 10.69 -7.24
CA VAL A 267 7.95 11.20 -6.37
C VAL A 267 7.96 12.72 -6.36
N GLN A 268 9.12 13.36 -6.14
CA GLN A 268 9.28 14.83 -6.19
C GLN A 268 8.82 15.41 -7.52
N LYS A 269 9.23 14.80 -8.64
CA LYS A 269 8.80 15.24 -9.98
C LYS A 269 7.29 15.14 -10.17
N LEU A 270 6.67 14.08 -9.63
CA LEU A 270 5.23 13.87 -9.75
C LEU A 270 4.44 14.80 -8.84
N THR A 271 4.89 15.05 -7.62
CA THR A 271 4.13 15.85 -6.62
C THR A 271 4.44 17.33 -6.66
N GLY A 272 5.54 17.75 -7.30
CA GLY A 272 6.01 19.14 -7.29
C GLY A 272 6.56 19.59 -5.92
N GLU A 273 6.63 18.69 -4.94
CA GLU A 273 7.12 18.97 -3.60
C GLU A 273 8.63 18.77 -3.55
N GLN A 274 9.38 19.82 -3.21
CA GLN A 274 10.71 19.67 -2.63
C GLN A 274 10.53 18.85 -1.35
N SER A 275 11.19 17.70 -1.21
CA SER A 275 11.13 16.89 0.01
C SER A 275 11.89 17.58 1.15
N HIS A 276 11.39 18.71 1.63
CA HIS A 276 11.84 19.29 2.89
C HIS A 276 11.13 18.53 3.99
N GLY A 277 11.83 17.56 4.57
CA GLY A 277 11.50 17.11 5.91
C GLY A 277 11.47 18.35 6.80
N GLN A 278 10.29 18.70 7.32
CA GLN A 278 10.21 19.64 8.43
C GLN A 278 10.83 18.94 9.62
N TYR A 279 12.11 19.20 9.83
CA TYR A 279 12.80 18.89 11.07
C TYR A 279 12.39 19.98 12.07
N ASN A 280 11.31 19.72 12.81
CA ASN A 280 11.11 20.32 14.12
C ASN A 280 11.45 19.26 15.17
#